data_AF-I4VUP7-F1
#
_entry.id   AF-I4VUP7-F1
#
_cell.length_a   1.000
_cell.length_b   1.000
_cell.length_c   1.000
_cell.angle_alpha   90.00
_cell.angle_beta   90.00
_cell.angle_gamma   90.00
#
_symmetry.space_group_name_H-M   'P 1'
#
loop_
_entity.id
_entity.type
_entity.pdbx_description
1 polymer ?
#
loop_
_entity_poly.entity_id
_entity_poly.type
_entity_poly.pdbx_seq_one_letter_code
_entity_poly.pdbx_strand_id
1 'polypeptide(L)'
;MPLIVGAEFQLEDGPKLVVLCETKAGYTALCRLITTGRRASAKGTYRLTRADVAGGLPGTLALWLPGRIPDVDEGRWTRTTFGDRAWLAVELHRGPNDAKRLRDLDALSQALNLPMVAAGDVHMHIRRRSPCCTRSLPSATA
;
A
#
# COMPACT_ATOMS: atom_id res chain seq x y z
N MET A 1 -4.87 -1.25 21.21
CA MET A 1 -4.06 -1.12 19.99
C MET A 1 -5.03 -0.85 18.85
N PRO A 2 -4.92 0.26 18.12
CA PRO A 2 -5.76 0.48 16.94
C PRO A 2 -5.40 -0.56 15.88
N LEU A 3 -6.37 -1.35 15.45
CA LEU A 3 -6.27 -2.22 14.28
C LEU A 3 -6.49 -1.33 13.06
N ILE A 4 -5.49 -1.25 12.18
CA ILE A 4 -5.67 -0.60 10.89
C ILE A 4 -6.34 -1.62 9.98
N VAL A 5 -7.55 -1.30 9.53
CA VAL A 5 -8.28 -2.14 8.57
C VAL A 5 -7.81 -1.76 7.18
N GLY A 6 -7.47 -2.76 6.36
CA GLY A 6 -7.11 -2.55 4.97
C GLY A 6 -7.52 -3.74 4.11
N ALA A 7 -7.52 -3.53 2.80
CA ALA A 7 -7.75 -4.59 1.82
C ALA A 7 -6.84 -4.39 0.60
N GLU A 8 -6.45 -5.52 0.01
CA GLU A 8 -5.73 -5.58 -1.24
C GLU A 8 -6.72 -5.75 -2.40
N PHE A 9 -6.52 -5.01 -3.48
CA PHE A 9 -7.31 -5.06 -4.69
C PHE A 9 -6.42 -5.20 -5.91
N GLN A 10 -6.70 -6.21 -6.72
CA GLN A 10 -6.20 -6.29 -8.09
C GLN A 10 -7.25 -5.68 -9.00
N LEU A 11 -6.93 -4.53 -9.61
CA LEU A 11 -7.76 -3.96 -10.66
C LEU A 11 -7.56 -4.75 -11.95
N GLU A 12 -8.63 -4.96 -12.71
CA GLU A 12 -8.50 -5.64 -14.01
C GLU A 12 -7.83 -4.77 -15.07
N ASP A 13 -8.24 -3.51 -15.15
CA ASP A 13 -7.70 -2.55 -16.11
C ASP A 13 -6.53 -1.75 -15.49
N GLY A 14 -5.89 -2.23 -14.44
CA GLY A 14 -4.95 -1.39 -13.73
C GLY A 14 -4.13 -2.01 -12.61
N PRO A 15 -3.55 -1.14 -11.78
CA PRO A 15 -2.55 -1.55 -10.82
C PRO A 15 -3.13 -2.40 -9.70
N LYS A 16 -2.23 -3.14 -9.07
CA LYS A 16 -2.46 -3.74 -7.76
C LYS A 16 -2.34 -2.66 -6.68
N LEU A 17 -3.34 -2.54 -5.81
CA LEU A 17 -3.39 -1.52 -4.77
C LEU A 17 -3.71 -2.14 -3.41
N VAL A 18 -3.12 -1.62 -2.35
CA VAL A 18 -3.52 -1.88 -0.97
C VAL A 18 -4.12 -0.61 -0.40
N VAL A 19 -5.35 -0.67 0.06
CA VAL A 19 -6.08 0.46 0.64
C VAL A 19 -6.20 0.27 2.14
N LEU A 20 -5.75 1.24 2.93
CA LEU A 20 -5.83 1.28 4.38
C LEU A 20 -6.84 2.32 4.83
N CYS A 21 -7.73 1.96 5.73
CA CYS A 21 -8.74 2.85 6.28
C CYS A 21 -8.18 3.61 7.49
N GLU A 22 -8.16 4.94 7.39
CA GLU A 22 -7.76 5.83 8.49
C GLU A 22 -8.99 6.29 9.31
N THR A 23 -10.16 6.29 8.69
CA THR A 23 -11.40 6.79 9.28
C THR A 23 -12.57 5.82 9.12
N LYS A 24 -13.62 6.00 9.92
CA LYS A 24 -14.89 5.25 9.78
C LYS A 24 -15.55 5.48 8.41
N ALA A 25 -15.39 6.68 7.83
CA ALA A 25 -15.87 6.99 6.49
C ALA A 25 -15.12 6.17 5.43
N GLY A 26 -13.79 6.10 5.54
CA GLY A 26 -12.94 5.24 4.70
C GLY A 26 -13.31 3.77 4.80
N TYR A 27 -13.56 3.26 6.01
CA TYR A 27 -14.05 1.89 6.21
C TYR A 27 -15.38 1.64 5.50
N THR A 28 -16.33 2.58 5.60
CA THR A 28 -17.63 2.47 4.91
C THR A 28 -17.44 2.47 3.39
N ALA A 29 -16.55 3.32 2.86
CA ALA A 29 -16.23 3.38 1.44
C ALA A 29 -15.57 2.07 0.97
N LEU A 30 -14.65 1.51 1.75
CA LEU A 30 -14.00 0.23 1.49
C LEU A 30 -15.01 -0.92 1.45
N CYS A 31 -15.90 -1.02 2.44
CA CYS A 31 -16.95 -2.04 2.47
C CYS A 31 -17.88 -1.93 1.25
N ARG A 32 -18.22 -0.71 0.83
CA ARG A 32 -19.02 -0.48 -0.38
C ARG A 32 -18.28 -0.95 -1.62
N LEU A 33 -17.01 -0.61 -1.77
CA LEU A 33 -16.19 -1.03 -2.90
C LEU A 33 -16.08 -2.56 -3.01
N ILE A 34 -15.80 -3.23 -1.88
CA ILE A 34 -15.80 -4.71 -1.81
C ILE A 34 -17.15 -5.28 -2.23
N THR A 35 -18.25 -4.66 -1.77
CA THR A 35 -19.60 -5.08 -2.14
C THR A 35 -19.87 -4.88 -3.63
N THR A 36 -19.43 -3.78 -4.22
CA THR A 36 -19.53 -3.51 -5.66
C THR A 36 -18.76 -4.54 -6.46
N GLY A 37 -17.49 -4.79 -6.13
CA GLY A 37 -16.67 -5.79 -6.85
C GLY A 37 -17.21 -7.22 -6.74
N ARG A 38 -17.90 -7.56 -5.65
CA ARG A 38 -18.60 -8.84 -5.50
C ARG A 38 -19.89 -8.94 -6.31
N ARG A 39 -20.62 -7.83 -6.49
CA ARG A 39 -21.88 -7.78 -7.24
C ARG A 39 -21.68 -7.65 -8.75
N ALA A 40 -20.56 -7.08 -9.17
CA ALA A 40 -20.21 -6.88 -10.58
C ALA A 40 -19.90 -8.20 -11.33
N SER A 41 -19.85 -9.34 -10.63
CA SER A 41 -19.56 -10.64 -11.24
C SER A 41 -20.74 -11.61 -11.14
N ALA A 42 -21.02 -12.28 -12.27
CA ALA A 42 -21.85 -13.47 -12.31
C ALA A 42 -21.07 -14.65 -11.71
N LYS A 43 -21.37 -14.97 -10.44
CA LYS A 43 -21.05 -16.25 -9.79
C LYS A 43 -19.54 -16.58 -9.73
N GLY A 44 -18.86 -15.96 -8.77
CA GLY A 44 -17.62 -16.51 -8.21
C GLY A 44 -16.31 -15.85 -8.62
N THR A 45 -16.32 -14.78 -9.44
CA THR A 45 -15.11 -13.99 -9.71
C THR A 45 -15.18 -12.62 -9.03
N TYR A 46 -14.04 -12.07 -8.64
CA TYR A 46 -13.92 -10.74 -8.06
C TYR A 46 -13.38 -9.80 -9.14
N ARG A 47 -14.17 -8.81 -9.56
CA ARG A 47 -13.81 -7.89 -10.66
C ARG A 47 -13.98 -6.46 -10.18
N LEU A 48 -12.90 -5.69 -10.23
CA LEU A 48 -12.87 -4.28 -9.84
C LEU A 48 -12.11 -3.49 -10.91
N THR A 49 -12.66 -2.35 -11.32
CA THR A 49 -12.06 -1.52 -12.38
C THR A 49 -11.59 -0.18 -11.83
N ARG A 50 -10.73 0.53 -12.59
CA ARG A 50 -10.30 1.90 -12.22
C ARG A 50 -11.49 2.83 -12.01
N ALA A 51 -12.58 2.65 -12.76
CA ALA A 51 -13.78 3.47 -12.64
C ALA A 51 -14.48 3.32 -11.27
N ASP A 52 -14.46 2.12 -10.70
CA ASP A 52 -15.06 1.86 -9.38
C ASP A 52 -14.30 2.58 -8.24
N VAL A 53 -12.99 2.81 -8.45
CA VAL A 53 -12.08 3.41 -7.46
C VAL A 53 -11.80 4.89 -7.75
N ALA A 54 -12.20 5.40 -8.93
CA ALA A 54 -11.97 6.78 -9.36
C ALA A 54 -12.52 7.84 -8.39
N GLY A 55 -13.47 7.48 -7.52
CA GLY A 55 -13.97 8.35 -6.45
C GLY A 55 -12.98 8.63 -5.31
N GLY A 56 -11.76 8.08 -5.34
CA GLY A 56 -10.64 8.45 -4.46
C GLY A 56 -10.78 8.08 -2.99
N LEU A 57 -11.84 7.34 -2.61
CA LEU A 57 -12.14 6.81 -1.27
C LEU A 57 -11.69 7.76 -0.12
N PRO A 58 -12.47 8.77 0.26
CA PRO A 58 -12.06 9.72 1.29
C PRO A 58 -11.79 9.02 2.63
N GLY A 59 -10.69 9.40 3.30
CA GLY A 59 -10.30 8.81 4.58
C GLY A 59 -9.64 7.44 4.48
N THR A 60 -9.12 7.08 3.31
CA THR A 60 -8.23 5.95 3.10
C THR A 60 -6.87 6.38 2.54
N LEU A 61 -5.85 5.57 2.82
CA LEU A 61 -4.51 5.65 2.23
C LEU A 61 -4.35 4.53 1.20
N ALA A 62 -3.80 4.84 0.04
CA ALA A 62 -3.61 3.88 -1.05
C ALA A 62 -2.12 3.65 -1.30
N LEU A 63 -1.70 2.40 -1.21
CA LEU A 63 -0.38 1.94 -1.58
C LEU A 63 -0.49 1.25 -2.93
N TRP A 64 0.24 1.75 -3.92
CA TRP A 64 0.39 1.08 -5.21
C TRP A 64 1.51 0.06 -5.14
N LEU A 65 1.18 -1.19 -5.47
CA LEU A 65 2.15 -2.28 -5.59
C LEU A 65 2.53 -2.41 -7.06
N PRO A 66 3.69 -1.88 -7.48
CA PRO A 66 4.18 -2.08 -8.83
C PRO A 66 4.50 -3.57 -9.02
N GLY A 67 4.03 -4.13 -10.12
CA GLY A 67 4.35 -5.50 -10.52
C GLY A 67 5.83 -5.69 -10.82
N ARG A 68 6.17 -6.81 -11.47
CA ARG A 68 7.56 -7.09 -11.88
C ARG A 68 8.12 -5.98 -12.76
N ILE A 69 7.29 -5.43 -13.64
CA ILE A 69 7.57 -4.27 -14.48
C ILE A 69 6.70 -3.12 -13.96
N PRO A 70 7.29 -2.05 -13.41
CA PRO A 70 6.52 -0.90 -12.97
C PRO A 70 6.02 -0.09 -14.17
N ASP A 71 4.72 0.20 -14.21
CA ASP A 71 4.11 1.06 -15.22
C ASP A 71 3.93 2.48 -14.66
N VAL A 72 4.46 3.47 -15.39
CA VAL A 72 4.38 4.89 -15.01
C VAL A 72 2.94 5.39 -15.06
N ASP A 73 2.12 4.91 -16.01
CA ASP A 73 0.74 5.36 -16.15
C ASP A 73 -0.16 4.85 -15.01
N GLU A 74 0.15 3.66 -14.46
CA GLU A 74 -0.49 3.16 -13.25
C GLU A 74 -0.17 4.03 -12.02
N GLY A 75 1.09 4.41 -11.86
CA GLY A 75 1.51 5.29 -10.78
C GLY A 75 0.90 6.69 -10.90
N ARG A 76 0.85 7.27 -12.12
CA ARG A 76 0.18 8.55 -12.39
C ARG A 76 -1.30 8.51 -12.06
N TRP A 77 -1.98 7.43 -12.48
CA TRP A 77 -3.39 7.25 -12.18
C TRP A 77 -3.63 7.16 -10.67
N THR A 78 -2.77 6.44 -9.94
CA THR A 78 -2.85 6.32 -8.47
C THR A 78 -2.67 7.68 -7.79
N ARG A 79 -1.64 8.45 -8.21
CA ARG A 79 -1.40 9.82 -7.70
C ARG A 79 -2.59 10.74 -7.98
N THR A 80 -3.17 10.67 -9.17
CA THR A 80 -4.32 11.49 -9.55
C THR A 80 -5.58 11.14 -8.76
N THR A 81 -5.79 9.85 -8.49
CA THR A 81 -7.00 9.34 -7.82
C THR A 81 -6.98 9.57 -6.31
N PHE A 82 -5.83 9.37 -5.66
CA PHE A 82 -5.71 9.44 -4.19
C PHE A 82 -4.97 10.69 -3.69
N GLY A 83 -4.30 11.43 -4.56
CA GLY A 83 -3.55 12.64 -4.22
C GLY A 83 -2.38 12.35 -3.28
N ASP A 84 -2.29 13.13 -2.20
CA ASP A 84 -1.24 12.99 -1.17
C ASP A 84 -1.36 11.72 -0.32
N ARG A 85 -2.45 10.96 -0.49
CA ARG A 85 -2.68 9.68 0.17
C ARG A 85 -2.23 8.49 -0.68
N ALA A 86 -1.59 8.75 -1.83
CA ALA A 86 -0.99 7.74 -2.70
C ALA A 86 0.47 7.49 -2.33
N TRP A 87 0.86 6.23 -2.19
CA TRP A 87 2.21 5.80 -1.80
C TRP A 87 2.69 4.68 -2.73
N LEU A 88 3.99 4.61 -2.98
CA LEU A 88 4.62 3.54 -3.76
C LEU A 88 5.10 2.43 -2.81
N ALA A 89 4.50 1.25 -2.88
CA ALA A 89 4.94 0.09 -2.12
C ALA A 89 6.17 -0.54 -2.80
N VAL A 90 7.24 -0.71 -2.04
CA VAL A 90 8.49 -1.30 -2.51
C VAL A 90 8.68 -2.64 -1.82
N GLU A 91 8.49 -3.73 -2.58
CA GLU A 91 8.78 -5.10 -2.13
C GLU A 91 10.17 -5.52 -2.63
N LEU A 92 11.08 -5.79 -1.68
CA LEU A 92 12.44 -6.26 -1.95
C LEU A 92 12.52 -7.75 -1.59
N HIS A 93 12.86 -8.61 -2.55
CA HIS A 93 12.85 -10.07 -2.39
C HIS A 93 14.18 -10.64 -1.84
N ARG A 94 15.03 -9.81 -1.22
CA ARG A 94 16.37 -10.15 -0.71
C ARG A 94 17.26 -10.87 -1.74
N GLY A 95 17.14 -10.49 -3.00
CA GLY A 95 17.95 -11.01 -4.11
C GLY A 95 19.06 -10.05 -4.54
N PRO A 96 20.07 -10.53 -5.30
CA PRO A 96 21.16 -9.70 -5.81
C PRO A 96 20.71 -8.61 -6.81
N ASN A 97 19.47 -8.65 -7.30
CA ASN A 97 18.91 -7.68 -8.24
C ASN A 97 18.08 -6.56 -7.57
N ASP A 98 18.00 -6.57 -6.23
CA ASP A 98 17.17 -5.64 -5.46
C ASP A 98 17.68 -4.20 -5.52
N ALA A 99 19.00 -4.00 -5.54
CA ALA A 99 19.60 -2.67 -5.64
C ALA A 99 19.31 -1.98 -6.97
N LYS A 100 19.13 -2.74 -8.06
CA LYS A 100 18.71 -2.18 -9.35
C LYS A 100 17.22 -1.82 -9.29
N ARG A 101 16.38 -2.76 -8.83
CA ARG A 101 14.93 -2.53 -8.68
C ARG A 101 14.62 -1.33 -7.79
N LEU A 102 15.33 -1.17 -6.68
CA LEU A 102 15.16 -0.03 -5.78
C LEU A 102 15.50 1.29 -6.46
N ARG A 103 16.57 1.34 -7.27
CA ARG A 103 16.94 2.54 -8.03
C ARG A 103 15.89 2.90 -9.09
N ASP A 104 15.37 1.90 -9.80
CA ASP A 104 14.33 2.10 -10.81
C ASP A 104 13.04 2.62 -10.14
N LEU A 105 12.66 2.06 -8.99
CA LEU A 105 11.50 2.50 -8.21
C LEU A 105 11.70 3.88 -7.56
N ASP A 106 12.90 4.20 -7.10
CA ASP A 106 13.23 5.53 -6.55
C ASP A 106 13.10 6.61 -7.62
N ALA A 107 13.67 6.38 -8.81
CA ALA A 107 13.53 7.29 -9.95
C ALA A 107 12.07 7.48 -10.34
N LEU A 108 11.27 6.42 -10.30
CA LEU A 108 9.84 6.47 -10.60
C LEU A 108 9.04 7.20 -9.52
N SER A 109 9.36 6.98 -8.25
CA SER A 109 8.79 7.72 -7.12
C SER A 109 9.04 9.22 -7.26
N GLN A 110 10.26 9.62 -7.61
CA GLN A 110 10.61 11.03 -7.84
C GLN A 110 9.87 11.61 -9.05
N ALA A 111 9.79 10.87 -10.16
CA ALA A 111 9.09 11.31 -11.36
C ALA A 111 7.57 11.50 -11.14
N LEU A 112 6.97 10.72 -10.24
CA LEU A 112 5.54 10.74 -9.94
C LEU A 112 5.17 11.49 -8.66
N ASN A 113 6.18 11.97 -7.93
CA ASN A 113 6.05 12.58 -6.61
C ASN A 113 5.24 11.69 -5.64
N LEU A 114 5.59 10.41 -5.59
CA LEU A 114 4.96 9.40 -4.74
C LEU A 114 5.94 8.97 -3.63
N PRO A 115 5.59 9.13 -2.35
CA PRO A 115 6.44 8.65 -1.27
C PRO A 115 6.56 7.13 -1.33
N MET A 116 7.79 6.62 -1.20
CA MET A 116 8.05 5.19 -1.12
C MET A 116 7.85 4.65 0.29
N VAL A 117 7.22 3.48 0.39
CA VAL A 117 7.12 2.71 1.63
C VAL A 117 7.60 1.30 1.39
N ALA A 118 8.44 0.79 2.28
CA ALA A 118 8.85 -0.60 2.24
C ALA A 118 7.66 -1.50 2.59
N ALA A 119 7.15 -2.21 1.60
CA ALA A 119 6.19 -3.29 1.78
C ALA A 119 6.99 -4.59 1.74
N GLY A 120 7.51 -5.02 2.89
CA GLY A 120 7.81 -6.45 3.01
C GLY A 120 6.47 -7.17 2.98
N ASP A 121 6.39 -8.32 2.32
CA ASP A 121 5.25 -9.25 2.34
C ASP A 121 4.93 -9.71 3.78
N VAL A 122 4.47 -8.76 4.60
CA VAL A 122 4.03 -8.95 5.97
C VAL A 122 2.57 -9.32 5.87
N HIS A 123 2.33 -10.51 5.35
CA HIS A 123 1.15 -11.30 5.69
C HIS A 123 1.20 -11.64 7.19
N MET A 124 1.03 -10.67 8.08
CA MET A 124 0.75 -10.93 9.48
C MET A 124 -0.14 -9.86 10.10
N HIS A 125 -1.36 -10.31 10.38
CA HIS A 125 -2.16 -9.83 11.50
C HIS A 125 -1.42 -10.11 12.83
N ILE A 126 -0.58 -9.16 13.24
CA ILE A 126 -0.08 -8.81 14.59
C ILE A 126 0.56 -9.91 15.47
N ARG A 127 1.82 -9.68 15.89
CA ARG A 127 2.27 -9.77 17.31
C ARG A 127 3.60 -9.02 17.56
N ARG A 128 3.49 -7.86 18.23
CA ARG A 128 4.24 -7.43 19.46
C ARG A 128 5.47 -8.31 19.80
N ARG A 129 6.69 -7.84 20.02
CA ARG A 129 7.22 -6.61 20.68
C ARG A 129 8.69 -6.40 20.26
N SER A 130 9.12 -5.15 20.06
CA SER A 130 10.52 -4.75 20.29
C SER A 130 10.61 -4.11 21.67
N PRO A 131 11.43 -4.59 22.61
CA PRO A 131 11.90 -3.77 23.71
C PRO A 131 13.07 -2.91 23.24
N CYS A 132 12.85 -1.62 23.43
CA CYS A 132 13.74 -0.48 23.36
C CYS A 132 15.14 -0.73 23.96
N CYS A 133 16.15 -0.10 23.34
CA CYS A 133 17.43 0.23 23.95
C CYS A 133 17.26 0.85 25.35
N THR A 134 18.07 0.42 26.31
CA THR A 134 18.42 1.27 27.45
C THR A 134 19.92 1.52 27.40
N ARG A 135 20.26 2.79 27.13
CA ARG A 135 21.59 3.37 27.28
C ARG A 135 21.65 3.93 28.70
N SER A 136 22.59 3.46 29.51
CA SER A 136 23.05 4.13 30.75
C SER A 136 24.49 3.70 31.05
N LEU A 137 25.46 4.58 30.77
CA LEU A 137 26.79 4.67 31.40
C LEU A 137 26.65 5.64 32.61
N PRO A 138 27.68 5.91 33.44
CA PRO A 138 28.70 5.09 34.14
C PRO A 138 28.81 5.46 35.67
N SER A 139 29.61 4.74 36.48
CA SER A 139 30.33 5.18 37.73
C SER A 139 30.73 3.92 38.54
N ALA A 140 32.02 3.63 38.78
CA ALA A 140 32.97 4.18 39.76
C ALA A 140 33.00 3.41 41.10
N THR A 141 34.18 2.84 41.38
CA THR A 141 34.85 2.66 42.68
C THR A 141 34.22 1.76 43.76
N ALA A 142 34.84 0.60 44.00
CA ALA A 142 35.57 0.26 45.23
C ALA A 142 36.24 -1.12 45.08
#